data_AF-A0A3C1Y8M2-F1
#
_entry.id   AF-A0A3C1Y8M2-F1
#
_cell.length_a   1.000
_cell.length_b   1.000
_cell.length_c   1.000
_cell.angle_alpha   90.00
_cell.angle_beta   90.00
_cell.angle_gamma   90.00
#
_symmetry.space_group_name_H-M   'P 1'
#
loop_
_entity.id
_entity.type
_entity.pdbx_description
1 polymer ?
#
loop_
_entity_poly.entity_id
_entity_poly.type
_entity_poly.pdbx_seq_one_letter_code
_entity_poly.pdbx_strand_id
1 'polypeptide(L)'
;MRNVVGRLEAAGFRRLDMSRKWPVIHEGAKYYVVKNDSAVFAFIAGNDITAGFKIISAHSDSPCFRVKPQPEMAGGGGCLRLNTEVYGGPILYTWFDRPLSLAGRVVLRSDDPLHPVTRIVDLQEPLLVIPHLAIHFNRSVNDGNPLSKQRDMMPVLGFLKEGMEKEGLLVKVLARALECAPGDILDFDLCLYPVEKSCLTGLDKEFISAARIDDLEMVHAGLSALLVSAKDEPQQPMTRVLAVFDNEETGSGTKQ
;
A
#
# COMPACT_ATOMS: atom_id res chain seq x y z
N MET A 1 5.86 -0.90 -1.69
CA MET A 1 7.21 -1.46 -1.92
C MET A 1 7.95 -1.00 -3.17
N ARG A 2 7.30 -0.83 -4.34
CA ARG A 2 7.95 -0.36 -5.60
C ARG A 2 8.99 0.76 -5.39
N ASN A 3 8.65 1.77 -4.61
CA ASN A 3 9.53 2.92 -4.35
C ASN A 3 10.78 2.56 -3.52
N VAL A 4 10.67 1.65 -2.57
CA VAL A 4 11.81 1.17 -1.75
C VAL A 4 12.78 0.40 -2.64
N VAL A 5 12.25 -0.53 -3.44
CA VAL A 5 13.03 -1.33 -4.39
C VAL A 5 13.77 -0.42 -5.39
N GLY A 6 13.06 0.55 -5.99
CA GLY A 6 13.70 1.49 -6.93
C GLY A 6 14.85 2.29 -6.30
N ARG A 7 14.72 2.72 -5.04
CA ARG A 7 15.80 3.40 -4.31
C ARG A 7 16.99 2.47 -4.00
N LEU A 8 16.74 1.21 -3.67
CA LEU A 8 17.78 0.20 -3.45
C LEU A 8 18.55 -0.09 -4.73
N GLU A 9 17.85 -0.33 -5.84
CA GLU A 9 18.45 -0.60 -7.16
C GLU A 9 19.27 0.59 -7.66
N ALA A 10 18.76 1.81 -7.51
CA ALA A 10 19.51 3.03 -7.82
C ALA A 10 20.79 3.19 -6.98
N ALA A 11 20.86 2.56 -5.80
CA ALA A 11 22.04 2.52 -4.94
C ALA A 11 22.94 1.29 -5.18
N GLY A 12 22.67 0.50 -6.22
CA GLY A 12 23.47 -0.67 -6.62
C GLY A 12 23.17 -1.95 -5.86
N PHE A 13 22.06 -2.02 -5.12
CA PHE A 13 21.59 -3.28 -4.54
C PHE A 13 21.04 -4.20 -5.63
N ARG A 14 21.28 -5.50 -5.49
CA ARG A 14 20.80 -6.52 -6.43
C ARG A 14 19.69 -7.37 -5.81
N ARG A 15 18.65 -7.67 -6.57
CA ARG A 15 17.58 -8.58 -6.12
C ARG A 15 18.10 -10.00 -6.05
N LEU A 16 17.79 -10.71 -4.97
CA LEU A 16 17.97 -12.15 -4.84
C LEU A 16 16.62 -12.85 -5.02
N ASP A 17 16.65 -13.96 -5.72
CA ASP A 17 15.50 -14.85 -5.89
C ASP A 17 15.53 -15.92 -4.79
N MET A 18 14.51 -15.92 -3.94
CA MET A 18 14.39 -16.87 -2.83
C MET A 18 14.16 -18.32 -3.29
N SER A 19 13.75 -18.53 -4.54
CA SER A 19 13.55 -19.88 -5.11
C SER A 19 14.86 -20.52 -5.61
N ARG A 20 15.93 -19.74 -5.70
CA ARG A 20 17.22 -20.17 -6.26
C ARG A 20 18.30 -20.19 -5.19
N LYS A 21 19.34 -21.00 -5.44
CA LYS A 21 20.57 -20.92 -4.66
C LYS A 21 21.20 -19.54 -4.85
N TRP A 22 21.51 -18.87 -3.74
CA TRP A 22 22.15 -17.56 -3.77
C TRP A 22 23.62 -17.67 -4.18
N PRO A 23 24.17 -16.62 -4.83
CA PRO A 23 25.60 -16.54 -5.09
C PRO A 23 26.39 -16.49 -3.77
N VAL A 24 27.70 -16.72 -3.86
CA VAL A 24 28.60 -16.43 -2.73
C VAL A 24 28.47 -14.94 -2.41
N ILE A 25 28.12 -14.64 -1.16
CA ILE A 25 27.97 -13.27 -0.67
C ILE A 25 29.33 -12.82 -0.14
N HIS A 26 29.94 -11.86 -0.82
CA HIS A 26 31.19 -11.25 -0.42
C HIS A 26 30.95 -10.07 0.52
N GLU A 27 31.98 -9.69 1.29
CA GLU A 27 31.94 -8.49 2.14
C GLU A 27 31.53 -7.24 1.33
N GLY A 28 30.74 -6.36 1.96
CA GLY A 28 30.22 -5.15 1.33
C GLY A 28 29.18 -5.38 0.23
N ALA A 29 28.83 -6.63 -0.10
CA ALA A 29 27.83 -6.92 -1.11
C ALA A 29 26.44 -6.44 -0.68
N LYS A 30 25.72 -5.84 -1.62
CA LYS A 30 24.44 -5.15 -1.42
C LYS A 30 23.33 -5.95 -2.11
N TYR A 31 22.43 -6.52 -1.32
CA TYR A 31 21.36 -7.37 -1.83
C TYR A 31 20.03 -7.07 -1.16
N TYR A 32 18.95 -7.45 -1.82
CA TYR A 32 17.63 -7.44 -1.21
C TYR A 32 16.78 -8.61 -1.72
N VAL A 33 15.81 -9.04 -0.92
CA VAL A 33 14.74 -9.96 -1.33
C VAL A 33 13.39 -9.29 -1.16
N VAL A 34 12.42 -9.73 -1.95
CA VAL A 34 11.02 -9.27 -1.89
C VAL A 34 10.12 -10.46 -1.70
N LYS A 35 9.14 -10.33 -0.80
CA LYS A 35 8.10 -11.33 -0.56
C LYS A 35 6.73 -10.72 -0.83
N ASN A 36 5.91 -11.43 -1.62
CA ASN A 36 4.55 -11.02 -1.99
C ASN A 36 4.44 -9.64 -2.68
N ASP A 37 5.55 -9.06 -3.13
CA ASP A 37 5.66 -7.67 -3.60
C ASP A 37 5.23 -6.62 -2.55
N SER A 38 5.07 -7.02 -1.29
CA SER A 38 4.63 -6.16 -0.18
C SER A 38 5.62 -6.08 0.98
N ALA A 39 6.55 -7.04 1.12
CA ALA A 39 7.66 -6.96 2.07
C ALA A 39 9.02 -6.95 1.37
N VAL A 40 10.01 -6.29 1.97
CA VAL A 40 11.39 -6.20 1.44
C VAL A 40 12.41 -6.31 2.56
N PHE A 41 13.44 -7.12 2.31
CA PHE A 41 14.55 -7.33 3.24
C PHE A 41 15.84 -7.03 2.50
N ALA A 42 16.45 -5.89 2.83
CA ALA A 42 17.68 -5.41 2.21
C ALA A 42 18.84 -5.55 3.20
N PHE A 43 20.02 -5.92 2.69
CA PHE A 43 21.19 -6.06 3.55
C PHE A 43 22.49 -5.69 2.84
N ILE A 44 23.47 -5.28 3.65
CA ILE A 44 24.86 -5.06 3.26
C ILE A 44 25.71 -6.00 4.09
N ALA A 45 26.37 -6.95 3.43
CA ALA A 45 27.17 -7.97 4.09
C ALA A 45 28.35 -7.35 4.85
N GLY A 46 28.48 -7.71 6.13
CA GLY A 46 29.68 -7.41 6.91
C GLY A 46 30.86 -8.29 6.52
N ASN A 47 32.02 -8.06 7.12
CA ASN A 47 33.22 -8.89 6.91
C ASN A 47 33.50 -9.90 8.04
N ASP A 48 32.70 -9.89 9.12
CA ASP A 48 32.80 -10.85 10.21
C ASP A 48 31.41 -11.40 10.56
N ILE A 49 31.18 -12.67 10.23
CA ILE A 49 29.91 -13.35 10.52
C ILE A 49 29.64 -13.51 12.02
N THR A 50 30.68 -13.50 12.85
CA THR A 50 30.57 -13.63 14.31
C THR A 50 30.18 -12.31 14.98
N ALA A 51 30.37 -11.18 14.30
CA ALA A 51 30.00 -9.86 14.80
C ALA A 51 28.47 -9.64 14.82
N GLY A 52 27.69 -10.44 14.09
CA GLY A 52 26.24 -10.40 14.07
C GLY A 52 25.63 -9.34 13.15
N PHE A 53 24.42 -8.88 13.48
CA PHE A 53 23.57 -8.06 12.61
C PHE A 53 23.12 -6.76 13.29
N LYS A 54 23.13 -5.66 12.53
CA LYS A 54 22.42 -4.42 12.87
C LYS A 54 21.11 -4.40 12.07
N ILE A 55 19.99 -4.63 12.74
CA ILE A 55 18.68 -4.75 12.09
C ILE A 55 17.82 -3.54 12.42
N ILE A 56 17.30 -2.87 11.39
CA ILE A 56 16.20 -1.93 11.49
C ILE A 56 14.96 -2.62 10.94
N SER A 57 13.89 -2.65 11.71
CA SER A 57 12.60 -3.19 11.28
C SER A 57 11.57 -2.08 11.19
N ALA A 58 10.69 -2.17 10.20
CA ALA A 58 9.54 -1.29 9.99
C ALA A 58 8.43 -2.07 9.27
N HIS A 59 7.25 -1.47 9.06
CA HIS A 59 6.21 -2.08 8.24
C HIS A 59 5.71 -1.18 7.12
N SER A 60 5.20 -1.82 6.07
CA SER A 60 4.85 -1.20 4.80
C SER A 60 3.36 -0.88 4.65
N ASP A 61 2.55 -1.48 5.50
CA ASP A 61 1.11 -1.34 5.51
C ASP A 61 0.65 -0.29 6.50
N SER A 62 -0.56 0.20 6.27
CA SER A 62 -1.23 1.15 7.16
C SER A 62 -2.73 0.86 7.16
N PRO A 63 -3.47 1.28 8.20
CA PRO A 63 -4.90 1.05 8.27
C PRO A 63 -5.62 1.75 7.11
N CYS A 64 -6.49 1.03 6.41
CA CYS A 64 -7.18 1.54 5.23
C CYS A 64 -8.46 0.76 4.93
N PHE A 65 -9.09 1.10 3.81
CA PHE A 65 -10.18 0.33 3.23
C PHE A 65 -9.68 -0.40 1.99
N ARG A 66 -9.87 -1.71 1.93
CA ARG A 66 -9.56 -2.53 0.76
C ARG A 66 -10.81 -2.85 -0.02
N VAL A 67 -10.71 -2.87 -1.35
CA VAL A 67 -11.84 -3.22 -2.22
C VAL A 67 -12.02 -4.73 -2.26
N LYS A 68 -13.24 -5.22 -2.02
CA LYS A 68 -13.55 -6.65 -2.09
C LYS A 68 -13.62 -7.15 -3.54
N PRO A 69 -13.43 -8.46 -3.79
CA PRO A 69 -13.41 -9.04 -5.14
C PRO A 69 -14.69 -8.85 -5.96
N GLN A 70 -15.84 -8.71 -5.30
CA GLN A 70 -17.10 -8.29 -5.92
C GLN A 70 -17.43 -6.86 -5.45
N PRO A 71 -16.88 -5.84 -6.13
CA PRO A 71 -16.79 -4.50 -5.57
C PRO A 71 -18.07 -3.71 -5.76
N GLU A 72 -18.79 -3.85 -6.88
CA GLU A 72 -19.91 -2.95 -7.15
C GLU A 72 -21.15 -3.28 -6.31
N MET A 73 -21.69 -2.28 -5.61
CA MET A 73 -22.93 -2.35 -4.84
C MET A 73 -23.88 -1.22 -5.20
N ALA A 74 -25.12 -1.56 -5.55
CA ALA A 74 -26.17 -0.56 -5.73
C ALA A 74 -26.55 0.02 -4.36
N GLY A 75 -26.68 1.33 -4.30
CA GLY A 75 -27.19 2.10 -3.17
C GLY A 75 -28.55 2.73 -3.50
N GLY A 76 -29.15 3.35 -2.49
CA GLY A 76 -30.37 4.13 -2.69
C GLY A 76 -30.15 5.28 -3.68
N GLY A 77 -31.21 5.66 -4.40
CA GLY A 77 -31.16 6.79 -5.35
C GLY A 77 -30.27 6.58 -6.57
N GLY A 78 -30.02 5.33 -6.97
CA GLY A 78 -29.17 5.00 -8.12
C GLY A 78 -27.66 5.18 -7.86
N CYS A 79 -27.26 5.43 -6.62
CA CYS A 79 -25.86 5.55 -6.23
C CYS A 79 -25.12 4.21 -6.39
N LEU A 80 -23.90 4.26 -6.92
CA LEU A 80 -22.98 3.14 -6.99
C LEU A 80 -21.93 3.29 -5.87
N ARG A 81 -21.84 2.27 -5.02
CA ARG A 81 -20.84 2.17 -3.97
C ARG A 81 -19.86 1.04 -4.26
N LEU A 82 -18.67 1.12 -3.67
CA LEU A 82 -17.75 -0.01 -3.64
C LEU A 82 -17.88 -0.76 -2.30
N ASN A 83 -17.93 -2.09 -2.40
CA ASN A 83 -17.87 -3.02 -1.29
C ASN A 83 -16.43 -3.07 -0.79
N THR A 84 -16.20 -2.48 0.36
CA THR A 84 -14.88 -2.42 0.97
C THR A 84 -14.84 -3.21 2.27
N GLU A 85 -13.65 -3.64 2.66
CA GLU A 85 -13.35 -4.15 3.99
C GLU A 85 -12.37 -3.24 4.71
N VAL A 86 -12.44 -3.25 6.03
CA VAL A 86 -11.49 -2.53 6.87
C VAL A 86 -10.24 -3.38 7.01
N TYR A 87 -9.11 -2.79 6.69
CA TYR A 87 -7.78 -3.33 6.95
C TYR A 87 -7.15 -2.59 8.13
N GLY A 88 -6.73 -3.34 9.16
CA GLY A 88 -6.18 -2.80 10.39
C GLY A 88 -7.18 -2.06 11.28
N GLY A 89 -6.68 -1.12 12.08
CA GLY A 89 -7.45 -0.33 13.04
C GLY A 89 -7.66 1.15 12.67
N PRO A 90 -8.28 1.49 11.51
CA PRO A 90 -8.39 2.89 11.10
C PRO A 90 -9.34 3.68 12.01
N ILE A 91 -9.02 4.96 12.23
CA ILE A 91 -9.93 5.92 12.84
C ILE A 91 -11.00 6.30 11.80
N LEU A 92 -12.15 5.61 11.85
CA LEU A 92 -13.20 5.69 10.81
C LEU A 92 -13.64 7.12 10.47
N TYR A 93 -13.78 7.99 11.47
CA TYR A 93 -14.23 9.37 11.27
C TYR A 93 -13.32 10.19 10.36
N THR A 94 -12.02 9.88 10.31
CA THR A 94 -11.04 10.60 9.49
C THR A 94 -11.13 10.29 8.00
N TRP A 95 -11.99 9.34 7.60
CA TRP A 95 -12.19 8.94 6.22
C TRP A 95 -13.41 9.58 5.56
N PHE A 96 -14.31 10.19 6.33
CA PHE A 96 -15.48 10.87 5.78
C PHE A 96 -15.13 12.12 5.02
N ASP A 97 -15.90 12.41 3.97
CA ASP A 97 -15.91 13.66 3.21
C ASP A 97 -14.55 14.07 2.64
N ARG A 98 -13.66 13.08 2.44
CA ARG A 98 -12.37 13.25 1.77
C ARG A 98 -12.48 12.79 0.32
N PRO A 99 -11.82 13.47 -0.63
CA PRO A 99 -11.64 12.92 -1.96
C PRO A 99 -10.64 11.76 -1.89
N LEU A 100 -11.09 10.57 -2.27
CA LEU A 100 -10.34 9.32 -2.19
C LEU A 100 -10.07 8.79 -3.61
N SER A 101 -8.93 8.10 -3.75
CA SER A 101 -8.57 7.34 -4.95
C SER A 101 -8.21 5.89 -4.58
N LEU A 102 -7.80 5.12 -5.57
CA LEU A 102 -7.41 3.72 -5.44
C LEU A 102 -5.99 3.51 -5.95
N ALA A 103 -5.21 2.77 -5.18
CA ALA A 103 -3.91 2.26 -5.59
C ALA A 103 -3.72 0.83 -5.09
N GLY A 104 -2.90 0.05 -5.79
CA GLY A 104 -2.62 -1.31 -5.40
C GLY A 104 -2.05 -2.13 -6.54
N ARG A 105 -2.27 -3.44 -6.51
CA ARG A 105 -1.82 -4.37 -7.55
C ARG A 105 -2.99 -4.98 -8.29
N VAL A 106 -2.77 -5.26 -9.57
CA VAL A 106 -3.69 -5.98 -10.45
C VAL A 106 -2.94 -7.17 -11.02
N VAL A 107 -3.55 -8.34 -10.93
CA VAL A 107 -3.02 -9.60 -11.47
C VAL A 107 -3.63 -9.79 -12.85
N LEU A 108 -2.76 -9.89 -13.85
CA LEU A 108 -3.13 -10.04 -15.24
C LEU A 108 -2.81 -11.44 -15.75
N ARG A 109 -3.62 -11.91 -16.69
CA ARG A 109 -3.36 -13.10 -17.49
C ARG A 109 -2.04 -12.93 -18.24
N SER A 110 -1.28 -14.01 -18.31
CA SER A 110 -0.11 -14.13 -19.17
C SER A 110 -0.28 -15.35 -20.09
N ASP A 111 0.71 -15.58 -20.96
CA ASP A 111 0.76 -16.77 -21.81
C ASP A 111 0.98 -18.07 -21.01
N ASP A 112 1.41 -17.96 -19.74
CA ASP A 112 1.60 -19.09 -18.84
C ASP A 112 0.63 -18.99 -17.64
N PRO A 113 -0.40 -19.86 -17.57
CA PRO A 113 -1.37 -19.87 -16.47
C PRO A 113 -0.77 -20.01 -15.07
N LEU A 114 0.45 -20.55 -14.94
CA LEU A 114 1.15 -20.69 -13.66
C LEU A 114 1.98 -19.46 -13.28
N HIS A 115 2.16 -18.51 -14.21
CA HIS A 115 2.96 -17.31 -14.02
C HIS A 115 2.19 -16.06 -14.49
N PRO A 116 1.12 -15.65 -13.79
CA PRO A 116 0.42 -14.41 -14.10
C PRO A 116 1.32 -13.19 -13.89
N VAL A 117 0.99 -12.09 -14.54
CA VAL A 117 1.75 -10.84 -14.47
C VAL A 117 1.11 -9.89 -13.47
N THR A 118 1.84 -9.49 -12.44
CA THR A 118 1.39 -8.45 -11.51
C THR A 118 1.79 -7.06 -12.02
N ARG A 119 0.85 -6.12 -12.09
CA ARG A 119 1.12 -4.69 -12.33
C ARG A 119 0.64 -3.84 -11.17
N ILE A 120 1.36 -2.76 -10.89
CA ILE A 120 0.94 -1.76 -9.90
C ILE A 120 0.11 -0.69 -10.62
N VAL A 121 -1.03 -0.34 -10.04
CA VAL A 121 -1.90 0.74 -10.50
C VAL A 121 -2.02 1.80 -9.40
N ASP A 122 -2.05 3.06 -9.80
CA ASP A 122 -2.37 4.19 -8.96
C ASP A 122 -3.19 5.18 -9.79
N LEU A 123 -4.48 5.29 -9.50
CA LEU A 123 -5.41 6.05 -10.33
C LEU A 123 -5.23 7.56 -10.18
N GLN A 124 -4.75 8.05 -9.03
CA GLN A 124 -4.46 9.47 -8.74
C GLN A 124 -5.64 10.46 -8.91
N GLU A 125 -6.80 10.00 -9.36
CA GLU A 125 -8.02 10.79 -9.51
C GLU A 125 -8.93 10.63 -8.28
N PRO A 126 -9.62 11.69 -7.82
CA PRO A 126 -10.56 11.64 -6.70
C PRO A 126 -11.88 10.99 -7.11
N LEU A 127 -11.86 9.68 -7.31
CA LEU A 127 -13.00 8.91 -7.80
C LEU A 127 -14.04 8.58 -6.73
N LEU A 128 -13.65 8.64 -5.46
CA LEU A 128 -14.43 8.09 -4.35
C LEU A 128 -14.61 9.12 -3.23
N VAL A 129 -15.72 9.01 -2.52
CA VAL A 129 -15.96 9.71 -1.25
C VAL A 129 -16.77 8.82 -0.33
N ILE A 130 -16.48 8.83 0.97
CA ILE A 130 -17.37 8.24 1.99
C ILE A 130 -18.14 9.43 2.59
N PRO A 131 -19.43 9.64 2.25
CA PRO A 131 -20.15 10.81 2.70
C PRO A 131 -20.62 10.67 4.16
N HIS A 132 -20.44 11.71 4.97
CA HIS A 132 -21.00 11.73 6.32
C HIS A 132 -22.51 12.03 6.29
N LEU A 133 -23.27 11.44 7.23
CA LEU A 133 -24.68 11.79 7.42
C LEU A 133 -24.80 13.23 7.95
N ALA A 134 -25.65 14.05 7.32
CA ALA A 134 -25.84 15.43 7.77
C ALA A 134 -26.36 15.49 9.22
N ILE A 135 -25.82 16.43 10.01
CA ILE A 135 -26.15 16.62 11.43
C ILE A 135 -27.65 16.79 11.71
N HIS A 136 -28.42 17.30 10.75
CA HIS A 136 -29.88 17.44 10.87
C HIS A 136 -30.60 16.09 11.06
N PHE A 137 -30.03 15.00 10.52
CA PHE A 137 -30.53 13.64 10.67
C PHE A 137 -29.89 12.88 11.84
N ASN A 138 -28.83 13.42 12.44
CA ASN A 138 -28.22 12.90 13.67
C ASN A 138 -27.62 14.05 14.50
N ARG A 139 -28.47 14.71 15.29
CA ARG A 139 -28.08 15.92 16.04
C ARG A 139 -27.06 15.65 17.15
N SER A 140 -27.00 14.42 17.65
CA SER A 140 -26.10 14.00 18.73
C SER A 140 -24.81 13.34 18.22
N VAL A 141 -24.46 13.51 16.93
CA VAL A 141 -23.27 12.86 16.35
C VAL A 141 -21.96 13.17 17.11
N ASN A 142 -21.87 14.37 17.68
CA ASN A 142 -20.71 14.83 18.45
C ASN A 142 -20.62 14.22 19.86
N ASP A 143 -21.69 13.61 20.37
CA ASP A 143 -21.70 12.90 21.67
C ASP A 143 -21.16 11.47 21.56
N GLY A 144 -20.85 11.03 20.33
CA GLY A 144 -20.45 9.68 19.99
C GLY A 144 -21.49 9.01 19.10
N ASN A 145 -21.04 8.51 17.95
CA ASN A 145 -21.91 7.80 17.01
C ASN A 145 -21.22 6.51 16.53
N PRO A 146 -21.76 5.33 16.89
CA PRO A 146 -21.18 4.05 16.51
C PRO A 146 -21.38 3.81 15.01
N LEU A 147 -20.27 3.63 14.29
CA LEU A 147 -20.27 3.44 12.85
C LEU A 147 -20.16 1.96 12.50
N SER A 148 -21.00 1.51 11.58
CA SER A 148 -20.86 0.20 10.96
C SER A 148 -19.84 0.25 9.84
N LYS A 149 -18.72 -0.46 10.00
CA LYS A 149 -17.68 -0.65 8.97
C LYS A 149 -18.24 -1.15 7.63
N GLN A 150 -19.29 -1.97 7.66
CA GLN A 150 -19.87 -2.61 6.48
C GLN A 150 -21.02 -1.81 5.86
N ARG A 151 -21.60 -0.83 6.54
CA ARG A 151 -22.74 -0.05 6.03
C ARG A 151 -22.40 1.42 5.82
N ASP A 152 -21.79 2.03 6.83
CA ASP A 152 -21.62 3.47 6.92
C ASP A 152 -20.32 3.94 6.25
N MET A 153 -19.36 3.03 6.08
CA MET A 153 -18.03 3.33 5.52
C MET A 153 -17.85 2.92 4.05
N MET A 154 -18.94 2.60 3.34
CA MET A 154 -18.86 2.24 1.92
C MET A 154 -18.64 3.49 1.07
N PRO A 155 -17.55 3.58 0.30
CA PRO A 155 -17.29 4.72 -0.58
C PRO A 155 -18.28 4.73 -1.75
N VAL A 156 -18.70 5.92 -2.14
CA VAL A 156 -19.51 6.21 -3.31
C VAL A 156 -18.59 6.49 -4.50
N LEU A 157 -18.81 5.80 -5.61
CA LEU A 157 -18.10 5.99 -6.88
C LEU A 157 -18.86 6.91 -7.85
N GLY A 158 -20.19 6.90 -7.82
CA GLY A 158 -21.00 7.72 -8.72
C GLY A 158 -22.45 7.27 -8.76
N PHE A 159 -23.12 7.51 -9.90
CA PHE A 159 -24.49 7.09 -10.15
C PHE A 159 -24.55 6.11 -11.31
N LEU A 160 -25.36 5.05 -11.16
CA LEU A 160 -25.76 4.19 -12.26
C LEU A 160 -26.73 4.96 -13.14
N LYS A 161 -26.31 5.24 -14.39
CA LYS A 161 -27.20 5.80 -15.41
C LYS A 161 -28.07 4.70 -16.00
N GLU A 162 -29.21 5.08 -16.56
CA GLU A 162 -30.10 4.15 -17.27
C GLU A 162 -29.34 3.44 -18.40
N GLY A 163 -29.46 2.11 -18.46
CA GLY A 163 -28.75 1.26 -19.41
C GLY A 163 -27.29 0.97 -19.08
N MET A 164 -26.74 1.46 -17.96
CA MET A 164 -25.38 1.13 -17.52
C MET A 164 -25.37 -0.19 -16.75
N GLU A 165 -24.54 -1.14 -17.19
CA GLU A 165 -24.25 -2.34 -16.41
C GLU A 165 -23.46 -1.97 -15.16
N LYS A 166 -23.93 -2.45 -14.02
CA LYS A 166 -23.29 -2.25 -12.72
C LYS A 166 -21.99 -3.05 -12.62
N GLU A 167 -22.01 -4.28 -13.09
CA GLU A 167 -20.90 -5.22 -12.96
C GLU A 167 -19.72 -4.83 -13.88
N GLY A 168 -18.50 -4.95 -13.35
CA GLY A 168 -17.26 -4.77 -14.12
C GLY A 168 -16.91 -3.31 -14.43
N LEU A 169 -17.57 -2.33 -13.81
CA LEU A 169 -17.22 -0.92 -13.95
C LEU A 169 -15.82 -0.64 -13.40
N LEU A 170 -15.49 -1.17 -12.22
CA LEU A 170 -14.14 -1.01 -11.66
C LEU A 170 -13.10 -1.68 -12.55
N VAL A 171 -13.39 -2.89 -13.05
CA VAL A 171 -12.48 -3.61 -13.97
C VAL A 171 -12.23 -2.79 -15.24
N LYS A 172 -13.25 -2.15 -15.83
CA LYS A 172 -13.10 -1.26 -16.98
C LYS A 172 -12.21 -0.05 -16.67
N VAL A 173 -12.35 0.54 -15.48
CA VAL A 173 -11.49 1.64 -15.02
C VAL A 173 -10.02 1.18 -14.90
N LEU A 174 -9.78 0.03 -14.28
CA LEU A 174 -8.45 -0.56 -14.13
C LEU A 174 -7.81 -0.91 -15.49
N ALA A 175 -8.57 -1.55 -16.38
CA ALA A 175 -8.12 -1.92 -17.71
C ALA A 175 -7.71 -0.69 -18.54
N ARG A 176 -8.49 0.40 -18.45
CA ARG A 176 -8.12 1.67 -19.09
C ARG A 176 -6.83 2.24 -18.50
N ALA A 177 -6.68 2.23 -17.18
CA ALA A 177 -5.48 2.75 -16.51
C ALA A 177 -4.22 1.91 -16.78
N LEU A 178 -4.37 0.60 -17.03
CA LEU A 178 -3.29 -0.33 -17.31
C LEU A 178 -3.03 -0.60 -18.79
N GLU A 179 -3.85 0.02 -19.66
CA GLU A 179 -3.81 -0.16 -21.11
C GLU A 179 -3.90 -1.65 -21.51
N CYS A 180 -4.84 -2.39 -20.92
CA CYS A 180 -5.09 -3.81 -21.20
C CYS A 180 -6.58 -4.10 -21.48
N ALA A 181 -6.90 -5.33 -21.90
CA ALA A 181 -8.30 -5.73 -22.05
C ALA A 181 -8.92 -6.04 -20.67
N PRO A 182 -10.20 -5.70 -20.42
CA PRO A 182 -10.87 -6.07 -19.17
C PRO A 182 -10.82 -7.56 -18.86
N GLY A 183 -10.87 -8.43 -19.88
CA GLY A 183 -10.79 -9.89 -19.73
C GLY A 183 -9.39 -10.42 -19.36
N ASP A 184 -8.36 -9.58 -19.42
CA ASP A 184 -7.01 -9.94 -18.99
C ASP A 184 -6.84 -9.79 -17.47
N ILE A 185 -7.71 -9.02 -16.81
CA ILE A 185 -7.66 -8.84 -15.35
C ILE A 185 -8.21 -10.09 -14.67
N LEU A 186 -7.36 -10.78 -13.92
CA LEU A 186 -7.71 -11.97 -13.15
C LEU A 186 -8.23 -11.61 -11.76
N ASP A 187 -7.52 -10.71 -11.08
CA ASP A 187 -7.86 -10.24 -9.73
C ASP A 187 -7.14 -8.93 -9.41
N PHE A 188 -7.47 -8.30 -8.29
CA PHE A 188 -6.81 -7.09 -7.80
C PHE A 188 -6.80 -7.03 -6.26
N ASP A 189 -5.83 -6.30 -5.72
CA ASP A 189 -5.76 -5.92 -4.30
C ASP A 189 -5.55 -4.40 -4.26
N LEU A 190 -6.63 -3.67 -3.97
CA LEU A 190 -6.69 -2.22 -4.06
C LEU A 190 -7.04 -1.62 -2.71
N CYS A 191 -6.27 -0.62 -2.32
CA CYS A 191 -6.48 0.17 -1.12
C CYS A 191 -6.99 1.57 -1.49
N LEU A 192 -7.94 2.07 -0.72
CA LEU A 192 -8.36 3.47 -0.77
C LEU A 192 -7.29 4.34 -0.11
N TYR A 193 -7.11 5.54 -0.65
CA TYR A 193 -6.24 6.56 -0.05
C TYR A 193 -6.75 7.97 -0.34
N PRO A 194 -6.51 8.96 0.55
CA PRO A 194 -6.83 10.36 0.27
C PRO A 194 -5.90 10.93 -0.80
N VAL A 195 -6.45 11.61 -1.81
CA VAL A 195 -5.64 12.21 -2.90
C VAL A 195 -4.79 13.40 -2.45
N GLU A 196 -5.13 13.96 -1.29
CA GLU A 196 -4.41 15.07 -0.68
C GLU A 196 -2.93 14.73 -0.49
N LYS A 197 -2.06 15.62 -0.98
CA LYS A 197 -0.61 15.45 -0.84
C LYS A 197 -0.17 15.83 0.56
N SER A 198 0.81 15.11 1.08
CA SER A 198 1.50 15.47 2.31
C SER A 198 2.11 16.87 2.23
N CYS A 199 2.11 17.60 3.35
CA CYS A 199 2.62 18.96 3.43
C CYS A 199 3.26 19.25 4.79
N LEU A 200 3.98 20.38 4.87
CA LEU A 200 4.42 20.92 6.15
C LEU A 200 3.34 21.85 6.72
N THR A 201 3.13 21.81 8.03
CA THR A 201 2.17 22.65 8.76
C THR A 201 2.84 23.33 9.95
N GLY A 202 2.14 24.27 10.60
CA GLY A 202 2.70 25.12 11.67
C GLY A 202 3.14 26.49 11.17
N LEU A 203 3.36 27.43 12.10
CA LEU A 203 3.72 28.82 11.79
C LEU A 203 5.02 28.88 10.98
N ASP A 204 5.99 28.03 11.36
CA ASP A 204 7.32 27.96 10.76
C ASP A 204 7.56 26.65 9.99
N LYS A 205 6.48 25.96 9.56
CA LYS A 205 6.54 24.67 8.83
C LYS A 205 7.25 23.56 9.60
N GLU A 206 7.05 23.54 10.91
CA GLU A 206 7.73 22.65 11.86
C GLU A 206 7.11 21.24 11.95
N PHE A 207 5.90 21.03 11.43
CA PHE A 207 5.21 19.75 11.48
C PHE A 207 5.02 19.13 10.10
N ILE A 208 4.88 17.82 10.05
CA ILE A 208 4.53 17.05 8.84
C ILE A 208 3.08 16.58 8.98
N SER A 209 2.25 16.94 8.01
CA SER A 209 0.91 16.36 7.83
C SER A 209 0.95 15.42 6.64
N ALA A 210 0.76 14.12 6.90
CA ALA A 210 0.81 13.08 5.89
C ALA A 210 -0.09 11.91 6.26
N ALA A 211 -0.66 11.25 5.25
CA ALA A 211 -1.23 9.92 5.44
C ALA A 211 -0.11 8.88 5.56
N ARG A 212 -0.35 7.81 6.34
CA ARG A 212 0.54 6.64 6.46
C ARG A 212 1.93 6.98 7.03
N ILE A 213 2.02 7.98 7.91
CA ILE A 213 3.24 8.23 8.70
C ILE A 213 3.62 6.94 9.43
N ASP A 214 2.62 6.37 10.11
CA ASP A 214 2.63 5.01 10.61
C ASP A 214 2.51 3.99 9.45
N ASP A 215 3.56 3.26 9.06
CA ASP A 215 4.96 3.35 9.53
C ASP A 215 5.93 3.65 8.38
N LEU A 216 5.43 4.29 7.31
CA LEU A 216 6.26 4.65 6.16
C LEU A 216 7.34 5.68 6.51
N GLU A 217 7.20 6.42 7.60
CA GLU A 217 8.27 7.25 8.16
C GLU A 217 9.49 6.41 8.54
N MET A 218 9.31 5.32 9.31
CA MET A 218 10.41 4.45 9.69
C MET A 218 10.96 3.67 8.51
N VAL A 219 10.11 3.26 7.55
CA VAL A 219 10.58 2.70 6.28
C VAL A 219 11.48 3.70 5.56
N HIS A 220 11.08 4.97 5.50
CA HIS A 220 11.88 6.01 4.86
C HIS A 220 13.20 6.25 5.60
N ALA A 221 13.16 6.41 6.92
CA ALA A 221 14.32 6.68 7.76
C ALA A 221 15.31 5.51 7.74
N GLY A 222 14.84 4.29 7.93
CA GLY A 222 15.65 3.06 7.90
C GLY A 222 16.30 2.83 6.54
N LEU A 223 15.56 3.03 5.45
CA LEU A 223 16.13 2.98 4.10
C LEU A 223 17.18 4.05 3.89
N SER A 224 16.90 5.31 4.23
CA SER A 224 17.86 6.39 4.10
C SER A 224 19.15 6.11 4.89
N ALA A 225 19.04 5.63 6.14
CA ALA A 225 20.18 5.23 6.96
C ALA A 225 21.00 4.09 6.33
N LEU A 226 20.34 3.03 5.85
CA LEU A 226 21.01 1.92 5.16
C LEU A 226 21.79 2.43 3.93
N LEU A 227 21.15 3.26 3.10
CA LEU A 227 21.74 3.79 1.87
C LEU A 227 22.92 4.73 2.12
N VAL A 228 22.84 5.60 3.14
CA VAL A 228 23.96 6.47 3.54
C VAL A 228 25.12 5.63 4.07
N SER A 229 24.83 4.69 4.97
CA SER A 229 25.86 3.80 5.51
C SER A 229 26.56 2.97 4.43
N ALA A 230 25.84 2.61 3.35
CA ALA A 230 26.39 1.88 2.20
C ALA A 230 27.43 2.68 1.39
N LYS A 231 27.49 4.00 1.57
CA LYS A 231 28.43 4.92 0.91
C LYS A 231 29.58 5.28 1.84
N ASP A 232 29.25 5.71 3.05
CA ASP A 232 30.23 6.32 3.96
C ASP A 232 31.06 5.27 4.72
N GLU A 233 30.44 4.11 4.99
CA GLU A 233 31.06 3.01 5.74
C GLU A 233 30.87 1.69 4.97
N PRO A 234 31.54 1.51 3.81
CA PRO A 234 31.34 0.33 2.96
C PRO A 234 31.81 -0.97 3.63
N GLN A 235 32.82 -0.87 4.51
CA GLN A 235 33.34 -2.00 5.28
C GLN A 235 32.93 -1.87 6.75
N GLN A 236 32.26 -2.91 7.25
CA GLN A 236 31.80 -3.03 8.63
C GLN A 236 31.90 -4.50 9.05
N PRO A 237 32.23 -4.80 10.33
CA PRO A 237 32.20 -6.16 10.82
C PRO A 237 30.79 -6.75 10.78
N MET A 238 29.79 -6.00 11.27
CA MET A 238 28.40 -6.45 11.32
C MET A 238 27.68 -6.32 9.97
N THR A 239 26.81 -7.27 9.67
CA THR A 239 25.88 -7.17 8.54
C THR A 239 24.76 -6.18 8.89
N ARG A 240 24.48 -5.23 8.00
CA ARG A 240 23.41 -4.24 8.18
C ARG A 240 22.17 -4.69 7.44
N VAL A 241 21.02 -4.63 8.08
CA VAL A 241 19.75 -5.13 7.53
C VAL A 241 18.65 -4.08 7.73
N LEU A 242 17.87 -3.86 6.68
CA LEU A 242 16.56 -3.24 6.75
C LEU A 242 15.52 -4.32 6.44
N ALA A 243 14.63 -4.59 7.40
CA ALA A 243 13.54 -5.53 7.27
C ALA A 243 12.21 -4.76 7.28
N VAL A 244 11.54 -4.68 6.13
CA VAL A 244 10.24 -4.03 6.00
C VAL A 244 9.19 -5.10 5.77
N PHE A 245 8.34 -5.31 6.76
CA PHE A 245 7.28 -6.31 6.76
C PHE A 245 5.97 -5.75 6.19
N ASP A 246 5.00 -6.63 5.97
CA ASP A 246 3.61 -6.31 5.65
C ASP A 246 2.70 -6.98 6.70
N ASN A 247 1.46 -6.52 6.80
CA ASN A 247 0.44 -7.08 7.69
C ASN A 247 0.68 -6.91 9.19
N GLU A 248 1.49 -5.93 9.59
CA GLU A 248 1.66 -5.55 10.99
C GLU A 248 0.30 -5.17 11.60
N GLU A 249 -0.46 -4.35 10.87
CA GLU A 249 -1.75 -3.78 11.30
C GLU A 249 -2.84 -4.82 11.53
N THR A 250 -2.58 -6.07 11.15
CA THR A 250 -3.49 -7.22 11.30
C THR A 250 -2.93 -8.32 12.20
N GLY A 251 -1.80 -8.07 12.87
CA GLY A 251 -1.19 -8.97 13.85
C GLY A 251 -0.01 -9.80 13.32
N SER A 252 0.56 -9.47 12.16
CA SER A 252 1.79 -10.10 11.60
C SER A 252 1.72 -11.62 11.38
N GLY A 253 0.53 -12.22 11.37
CA GLY A 253 0.33 -13.68 11.24
C GLY A 253 0.49 -14.22 9.82
N THR A 254 1.22 -13.54 8.94
CA THR A 254 1.34 -13.88 7.51
C THR A 254 2.76 -14.32 7.15
N LYS A 255 3.00 -14.65 5.86
CA LYS A 255 4.28 -15.19 5.38
C LYS A 255 5.28 -14.11 4.94
N GLN A 256 4.89 -12.84 4.94
CA GLN A 256 5.64 -11.71 4.39
C GLN A 256 6.03 -10.74 5.50
#